data_AF-A0A4V1U9C6-F1
#
_entry.id   AF-A0A4V1U9C6-F1
#
_cell.length_a   1.000
_cell.length_b   1.000
_cell.length_c   1.000
_cell.angle_alpha   90.00
_cell.angle_beta   90.00
_cell.angle_gamma   90.00
#
_symmetry.space_group_name_H-M   'P 1'
#
loop_
_entity.id
_entity.type
_entity.pdbx_description
1 polymer ?
#
loop_
_entity_poly.entity_id
_entity_poly.type
_entity_poly.pdbx_seq_one_letter_code
_entity_poly.pdbx_strand_id
1 'polypeptide(L)'
;SVGRLMTPDYVYVYERSTVQDVLQTIRRVGKNSETIDVIYVINDKGELLDDIRIREFILASPDKRVSDLMDNRVIALNAYADQEEANDAFKMNNRVALPVVSNSNKLLGIVTIDDILWVASEEFSEDMQKIGGTEALDEPYLEMPLFRLLKKRVVWLIVLFLGEMLTATAMAYFEDEIAKATVLALFVPLIISSGGNSGSQASTLIIQAMAVGEITIREWWRVLKREIISGIMLGTVLGLIGFLRIFVWHAVRPEVYGEHWLPIGLTVSFALIGVNNTTYVRNRCLHWTP
;
A
#
# COMPACT_ATOMS: atom_id res chain seq x y z
N SER A 1 0.63 -8.74 12.88
CA SER A 1 -0.26 -9.90 13.12
C SER A 1 -1.43 -9.50 14.00
N VAL A 2 -2.58 -10.12 13.76
CA VAL A 2 -3.87 -9.85 14.44
C VAL A 2 -3.77 -10.00 15.95
N GLY A 3 -2.99 -10.97 16.45
CA GLY A 3 -2.83 -11.18 17.90
C GLY A 3 -2.23 -10.01 18.69
N ARG A 4 -1.63 -9.00 18.03
CA ARG A 4 -1.13 -7.79 18.69
C ARG A 4 -2.21 -6.72 18.88
N LEU A 5 -3.26 -6.78 18.07
CA LEU A 5 -4.40 -5.87 18.11
C LEU A 5 -5.54 -6.43 18.97
N MET A 6 -5.49 -7.71 19.33
CA MET A 6 -6.58 -8.33 20.06
C MET A 6 -6.59 -7.94 21.54
N THR A 7 -7.78 -7.80 22.09
CA THR A 7 -8.01 -7.65 23.53
C THR A 7 -8.69 -8.90 24.11
N PRO A 8 -8.31 -9.35 25.32
CA PRO A 8 -9.00 -10.45 26.01
C PRO A 8 -10.31 -10.00 26.68
N ASP A 9 -10.64 -8.70 26.63
CA ASP A 9 -11.78 -8.13 27.35
C ASP A 9 -13.08 -8.26 26.54
N TYR A 10 -13.54 -9.49 26.34
CA TYR A 10 -14.77 -9.82 25.62
C TYR A 10 -15.79 -10.56 26.47
N VAL A 11 -17.06 -10.51 26.08
CA VAL A 11 -18.13 -11.25 26.75
C VAL A 11 -18.37 -12.58 26.04
N TYR A 12 -18.28 -13.68 26.78
CA TYR A 12 -18.61 -15.02 26.29
C TYR A 12 -19.66 -15.71 27.16
N VAL A 13 -20.40 -16.64 26.55
CA VAL A 13 -21.42 -17.48 27.19
C VAL A 13 -21.39 -18.91 26.66
N TYR A 14 -22.06 -19.82 27.35
CA TYR A 14 -22.18 -21.21 26.90
C TYR A 14 -23.49 -21.42 26.13
N GLU A 15 -23.49 -22.33 25.15
CA GLU A 15 -24.68 -22.67 24.35
C GLU A 15 -25.90 -23.11 25.17
N ARG A 16 -25.66 -23.69 26.36
CA ARG A 16 -26.68 -24.17 27.29
C ARG A 16 -27.33 -23.08 28.15
N SER A 17 -26.74 -21.87 28.18
CA SER A 17 -27.24 -20.76 28.99
C SER A 17 -28.60 -20.27 28.49
N THR A 18 -29.41 -19.70 29.38
CA THR A 18 -30.64 -19.00 28.99
C THR A 18 -30.34 -17.53 28.66
N VAL A 19 -31.21 -16.89 27.89
CA VAL A 19 -31.12 -15.44 27.60
C VAL A 19 -31.05 -14.62 28.89
N GLN A 20 -31.77 -15.02 29.93
CA GLN A 20 -31.71 -14.38 31.24
C GLN A 20 -30.30 -14.45 31.85
N ASP A 21 -29.65 -15.60 31.80
CA ASP A 21 -28.27 -15.79 32.30
C ASP A 21 -27.28 -14.92 31.52
N VAL A 22 -27.46 -14.82 30.20
CA VAL A 22 -26.64 -13.96 29.33
C VAL A 22 -26.79 -12.49 29.72
N LEU A 23 -28.01 -11.98 29.85
CA LEU A 23 -28.27 -10.59 30.22
C LEU A 23 -27.73 -10.26 31.63
N GLN A 24 -27.82 -11.20 32.58
CA GLN A 24 -27.20 -11.04 33.89
C GLN A 24 -25.67 -11.01 33.81
N THR A 25 -25.09 -11.87 32.98
CA THR A 25 -23.64 -11.89 32.73
C THR A 25 -23.18 -10.55 32.16
N ILE A 26 -23.84 -10.05 31.11
CA ILE A 26 -23.54 -8.73 30.51
C ILE A 26 -23.61 -7.62 31.56
N ARG A 27 -24.64 -7.59 32.40
CA ARG A 27 -24.76 -6.58 33.47
C ARG A 27 -23.62 -6.65 34.50
N ARG A 28 -23.07 -7.84 34.73
CA ARG A 28 -21.98 -8.08 35.71
C ARG A 28 -20.61 -7.73 35.15
N VAL A 29 -20.32 -8.12 33.90
CA VAL A 29 -18.97 -7.99 33.32
C VAL A 29 -18.83 -6.90 32.26
N GLY A 30 -19.93 -6.45 31.66
CA GLY A 30 -19.90 -5.59 30.46
C GLY A 30 -19.29 -4.20 30.64
N LYS A 31 -19.07 -3.74 31.88
CA LYS A 31 -18.31 -2.49 32.13
C LYS A 31 -16.80 -2.64 31.91
N ASN A 32 -16.29 -3.87 31.99
CA ASN A 32 -14.86 -4.18 31.84
C ASN A 32 -14.60 -4.90 30.51
N SER A 33 -15.55 -4.85 29.57
CA SER A 33 -15.40 -5.44 28.25
C SER A 33 -15.22 -4.33 27.22
N GLU A 34 -14.41 -4.59 26.20
CA GLU A 34 -14.15 -3.68 25.08
C GLU A 34 -15.47 -3.29 24.38
N THR A 35 -16.32 -4.30 24.14
CA THR A 35 -17.67 -4.09 23.63
C THR A 35 -18.62 -5.15 24.17
N ILE A 36 -19.90 -4.78 24.25
CA ILE A 36 -21.01 -5.69 24.53
C ILE A 36 -21.88 -5.91 23.29
N ASP A 37 -21.56 -5.31 22.15
CA ASP A 37 -22.41 -5.36 20.94
C ASP A 37 -22.54 -6.77 20.36
N VAL A 38 -21.53 -7.60 20.58
CA VAL A 38 -21.45 -9.00 20.13
C VAL A 38 -21.05 -9.88 21.31
N ILE A 39 -21.77 -10.99 21.48
CA ILE A 39 -21.53 -11.98 22.53
C ILE A 39 -21.08 -13.28 21.87
N TYR A 40 -19.97 -13.81 22.35
CA TYR A 40 -19.36 -15.01 21.78
C TYR A 40 -19.86 -16.26 22.50
N VAL A 41 -20.23 -17.29 21.73
CA VAL A 41 -20.70 -18.56 22.27
C VAL A 41 -19.56 -19.56 22.20
N ILE A 42 -19.24 -20.19 23.34
CA ILE A 42 -18.17 -21.19 23.44
C ILE A 42 -18.67 -22.50 24.03
N ASN A 43 -17.93 -23.58 23.77
CA ASN A 43 -18.14 -24.86 24.45
C ASN A 43 -17.30 -24.99 25.74
N ASP A 44 -17.47 -26.10 26.46
CA ASP A 44 -16.71 -26.39 27.70
C ASP A 44 -15.19 -26.53 27.49
N LYS A 45 -14.75 -26.69 26.24
CA LYS A 45 -13.33 -26.73 25.89
C LYS A 45 -12.79 -25.32 25.54
N GLY A 46 -13.61 -24.28 25.53
CA GLY A 46 -13.22 -22.93 25.11
C GLY A 46 -13.12 -22.73 23.60
N GLU A 47 -13.72 -23.63 22.80
CA GLU A 47 -13.80 -23.45 21.34
C GLU A 47 -14.93 -22.50 20.99
N LEU A 48 -14.67 -21.62 20.03
CA LEU A 48 -15.66 -20.71 19.48
C LEU A 48 -16.70 -21.50 18.66
N LEU A 49 -17.97 -21.35 19.02
CA LEU A 49 -19.11 -21.93 18.33
C LEU A 49 -19.85 -20.91 17.47
N ASP A 50 -20.12 -19.72 18.01
CA ASP A 50 -20.89 -18.69 17.31
C ASP A 50 -20.67 -17.26 17.84
N ASP A 51 -21.17 -16.25 17.13
CA ASP A 51 -21.21 -14.84 17.55
C ASP A 51 -22.61 -14.21 17.38
N ILE A 52 -23.20 -13.73 18.47
CA ILE A 52 -24.59 -13.23 18.47
C ILE A 52 -24.63 -11.78 18.92
N ARG A 53 -25.33 -10.93 18.15
CA ARG A 53 -25.51 -9.51 18.49
C ARG A 53 -26.35 -9.33 19.74
N ILE A 54 -26.01 -8.38 20.61
CA ILE A 54 -26.74 -8.12 21.86
C ILE A 54 -28.23 -7.84 21.64
N ARG A 55 -28.58 -7.23 20.51
CA ARG A 55 -29.97 -6.97 20.12
C ARG A 55 -30.81 -8.24 20.10
N GLU A 56 -30.25 -9.37 19.65
CA GLU A 56 -30.97 -10.65 19.60
C GLU A 56 -31.32 -11.14 21.00
N PHE A 57 -30.42 -10.97 21.97
CA PHE A 57 -30.69 -11.29 23.38
C PHE A 57 -31.70 -10.34 24.03
N ILE A 58 -31.68 -9.05 23.68
CA ILE A 58 -32.62 -8.05 24.22
C ILE A 58 -34.06 -8.33 23.75
N LEU A 59 -34.21 -8.83 22.52
CA LEU A 59 -35.53 -9.10 21.91
C LEU A 59 -36.05 -10.51 22.18
N ALA A 60 -35.19 -11.45 22.55
CA ALA A 60 -35.57 -12.84 22.82
C ALA A 60 -36.26 -13.03 24.18
N SER A 61 -37.10 -14.06 24.29
CA SER A 61 -37.69 -14.47 25.57
C SER A 61 -36.61 -14.88 26.58
N PRO A 62 -36.68 -14.47 27.86
CA PRO A 62 -35.65 -14.74 28.86
C PRO A 62 -35.33 -16.22 29.10
N ASP A 63 -36.31 -17.10 28.86
CA ASP A 63 -36.26 -18.56 29.05
C ASP A 63 -35.68 -19.32 27.85
N LYS A 64 -35.54 -18.66 26.69
CA LYS A 64 -34.97 -19.26 25.48
C LYS A 64 -33.48 -19.59 25.70
N ARG A 65 -32.99 -20.68 25.12
CA ARG A 65 -31.56 -21.05 25.20
C ARG A 65 -30.74 -20.33 24.14
N VAL A 66 -29.47 -20.10 24.44
CA VAL A 66 -28.48 -19.55 23.48
C VAL A 66 -28.40 -20.44 22.23
N SER A 67 -28.40 -21.77 22.40
CA SER A 67 -28.42 -22.73 21.28
C SER A 67 -29.54 -22.48 20.26
N ASP A 68 -30.67 -21.93 20.70
CA ASP A 68 -31.84 -21.66 19.85
C ASP A 68 -31.76 -20.31 19.13
N LEU A 69 -30.71 -19.52 19.41
CA LEU A 69 -30.39 -18.24 18.78
C LEU A 69 -29.16 -18.33 17.86
N MET A 70 -28.39 -19.40 17.94
CA MET A 70 -27.20 -19.63 17.12
C MET A 70 -27.57 -19.89 15.65
N ASP A 71 -26.77 -19.37 14.73
CA ASP A 71 -26.86 -19.62 13.29
C ASP A 71 -25.61 -20.31 12.71
N ASN A 72 -24.56 -20.50 13.53
CA ASN A 72 -23.28 -21.11 13.19
C ASN A 72 -22.58 -20.43 12.00
N ARG A 73 -22.80 -19.12 11.80
CA ARG A 73 -22.15 -18.32 10.74
C ARG A 73 -21.12 -17.35 11.31
N VAL A 74 -20.36 -17.84 12.28
CA VAL A 74 -19.26 -17.06 12.86
C VAL A 74 -18.08 -16.98 11.90
N ILE A 75 -17.53 -15.77 11.81
CA ILE A 75 -16.31 -15.47 11.06
C ILE A 75 -15.27 -15.12 12.11
N ALA A 76 -14.16 -15.84 12.12
CA ALA A 76 -13.10 -15.67 13.09
C ALA A 76 -11.77 -15.40 12.39
N LEU A 77 -10.94 -14.58 13.02
CA LEU A 77 -9.58 -14.30 12.59
C LEU A 77 -8.62 -15.25 13.29
N ASN A 78 -7.60 -15.71 12.58
CA ASN A 78 -6.52 -16.45 13.22
C ASN A 78 -5.56 -15.46 13.91
N ALA A 79 -5.09 -15.77 15.13
CA ALA A 79 -4.15 -14.90 15.84
C ALA A 79 -2.82 -14.63 15.09
N TYR A 80 -2.43 -15.55 14.21
CA TYR A 80 -1.23 -15.45 13.36
C TYR A 80 -1.51 -14.82 12.00
N ALA A 81 -2.78 -14.51 11.67
CA ALA A 81 -3.12 -13.80 10.45
C ALA A 81 -2.49 -12.41 10.43
N ASP A 82 -2.35 -11.86 9.22
CA ASP A 82 -1.86 -10.50 9.05
C ASP A 82 -2.97 -9.46 9.26
N GLN A 83 -2.58 -8.21 9.48
CA GLN A 83 -3.51 -7.10 9.71
C GLN A 83 -4.38 -6.81 8.47
N GLU A 84 -3.81 -7.01 7.27
CA GLU A 84 -4.54 -6.90 6.00
C GLU A 84 -5.71 -7.89 5.90
N GLU A 85 -5.49 -9.15 6.30
CA GLU A 85 -6.55 -10.18 6.31
C GLU A 85 -7.69 -9.81 7.27
N ALA A 86 -7.36 -9.18 8.41
CA ALA A 86 -8.37 -8.66 9.31
C ALA A 86 -9.16 -7.51 8.68
N ASN A 87 -8.50 -6.55 8.04
CA ASN A 87 -9.14 -5.44 7.34
C ASN A 87 -10.15 -5.93 6.28
N ASP A 88 -9.75 -6.92 5.49
CA ASP A 88 -10.63 -7.52 4.48
C ASP A 88 -11.83 -8.25 5.12
N ALA A 89 -11.61 -8.99 6.21
CA ALA A 89 -12.70 -9.64 6.93
C ALA A 89 -13.72 -8.62 7.47
N PHE A 90 -13.28 -7.47 7.97
CA PHE A 90 -14.15 -6.39 8.40
C PHE A 90 -14.93 -5.76 7.24
N LYS A 91 -14.25 -5.44 6.12
CA LYS A 91 -14.86 -4.86 4.92
C LYS A 91 -15.94 -5.76 4.32
N MET A 92 -15.68 -7.07 4.22
CA MET A 92 -16.60 -8.01 3.57
C MET A 92 -17.84 -8.33 4.41
N ASN A 93 -17.74 -8.24 5.75
CA ASN A 93 -18.77 -8.76 6.66
C ASN A 93 -19.52 -7.70 7.47
N ASN A 94 -19.11 -6.42 7.39
CA ASN A 94 -19.75 -5.30 8.10
C ASN A 94 -19.96 -5.59 9.60
N ARG A 95 -18.92 -6.13 10.24
CA ARG A 95 -18.88 -6.48 11.67
C ARG A 95 -18.24 -5.33 12.46
N VAL A 96 -18.66 -5.14 13.71
CA VAL A 96 -18.07 -4.13 14.63
C VAL A 96 -16.90 -4.70 15.43
N ALA A 97 -16.92 -6.02 15.65
CA ALA A 97 -15.84 -6.77 16.27
C ALA A 97 -15.78 -8.18 15.68
N LEU A 98 -14.58 -8.75 15.59
CA LEU A 98 -14.35 -10.11 15.13
C LEU A 98 -13.60 -10.91 16.21
N PRO A 99 -13.99 -12.17 16.45
CA PRO A 99 -13.28 -13.05 17.36
C PRO A 99 -11.93 -13.47 16.77
N VAL A 100 -10.93 -13.56 17.64
CA VAL A 100 -9.60 -14.08 17.31
C VAL A 100 -9.41 -15.45 17.94
N VAL A 101 -9.09 -16.43 17.12
CA VAL A 101 -8.92 -17.83 17.53
C VAL A 101 -7.48 -18.32 17.33
N SER A 102 -7.11 -19.30 18.14
CA SER A 102 -5.89 -20.11 17.91
C SER A 102 -6.08 -21.11 16.78
N ASN A 103 -4.99 -21.77 16.36
CA ASN A 103 -5.04 -22.89 15.41
C ASN A 103 -5.91 -24.07 15.87
N SER A 104 -6.19 -24.16 17.17
CA SER A 104 -7.07 -25.19 17.77
C SER A 104 -8.50 -24.69 18.00
N ASN A 105 -8.91 -23.62 17.32
CA ASN A 105 -10.22 -22.95 17.42
C ASN A 105 -10.58 -22.44 18.83
N LYS A 106 -9.60 -22.27 19.72
CA LYS A 106 -9.82 -21.62 21.03
C LYS A 106 -9.97 -20.12 20.85
N LEU A 107 -11.02 -19.53 21.42
CA LEU A 107 -11.21 -18.08 21.45
C LEU A 107 -10.14 -17.46 22.37
N LEU A 108 -9.31 -16.59 21.82
CA LEU A 108 -8.21 -15.93 22.54
C LEU A 108 -8.54 -14.48 22.90
N GLY A 109 -9.33 -13.81 22.06
CA GLY A 109 -9.56 -12.37 22.13
C GLY A 109 -10.53 -11.91 21.05
N ILE A 110 -10.70 -10.61 20.97
CA ILE A 110 -11.46 -9.95 19.90
C ILE A 110 -10.65 -8.77 19.36
N VAL A 111 -10.95 -8.39 18.12
CA VAL A 111 -10.47 -7.14 17.52
C VAL A 111 -11.70 -6.31 17.15
N THR A 112 -11.62 -5.00 17.33
CA THR A 112 -12.69 -4.06 16.96
C THR A 112 -12.37 -3.35 15.64
N ILE A 113 -13.40 -2.79 15.01
CA ILE A 113 -13.24 -2.06 13.74
C ILE A 113 -12.40 -0.79 13.91
N ASP A 114 -12.49 -0.11 15.06
CA ASP A 114 -11.73 1.10 15.36
C ASP A 114 -10.23 0.85 15.45
N ASP A 115 -9.79 -0.27 16.03
CA ASP A 115 -8.38 -0.69 16.00
C ASP A 115 -7.88 -0.92 14.57
N ILE A 116 -8.69 -1.58 13.73
CA ILE A 116 -8.36 -1.83 12.33
C ILE A 116 -8.30 -0.53 11.53
N LEU A 117 -9.21 0.42 11.79
CA LEU A 117 -9.18 1.73 11.15
C LEU A 117 -7.94 2.54 11.55
N TRP A 118 -7.48 2.42 12.79
CA TRP A 118 -6.25 3.06 13.25
C TRP A 118 -5.02 2.48 12.54
N VAL A 119 -4.89 1.15 12.50
CA VAL A 119 -3.78 0.47 11.80
C VAL A 119 -3.77 0.81 10.32
N ALA A 120 -4.93 0.77 9.64
CA ALA A 120 -5.00 1.09 8.22
C ALA A 120 -4.56 2.54 7.93
N SER A 121 -4.84 3.48 8.85
CA SER A 121 -4.39 4.86 8.76
C SER A 121 -2.87 5.00 8.98
N GLU A 122 -2.31 4.22 9.90
CA GLU A 122 -0.88 4.19 10.17
C GLU A 122 -0.10 3.62 8.97
N GLU A 123 -0.53 2.46 8.44
CA GLU A 123 0.06 1.84 7.24
C GLU A 123 0.01 2.77 6.04
N PHE A 124 -1.13 3.41 5.77
CA PHE A 124 -1.25 4.38 4.68
C PHE A 124 -0.27 5.55 4.85
N SER A 125 -0.10 6.05 6.07
CA SER A 125 0.84 7.13 6.38
C SER A 125 2.29 6.70 6.20
N GLU A 126 2.60 5.46 6.61
CA GLU A 126 3.91 4.84 6.47
C GLU A 126 4.30 4.68 4.99
N ASP A 127 3.40 4.13 4.19
CA ASP A 127 3.60 3.92 2.75
C ASP A 127 3.78 5.24 2.01
N MET A 128 2.99 6.27 2.35
CA MET A 128 3.16 7.60 1.79
C MET A 128 4.57 8.18 2.05
N GLN A 129 5.15 7.94 3.22
CA GLN A 129 6.50 8.41 3.55
C GLN A 129 7.58 7.60 2.82
N LYS A 130 7.39 6.28 2.70
CA LYS A 130 8.31 5.41 1.96
C LYS A 130 8.37 5.74 0.47
N ILE A 131 7.24 6.11 -0.16
CA ILE A 131 7.20 6.56 -1.56
C ILE A 131 8.13 7.76 -1.81
N GLY A 132 8.31 8.64 -0.81
CA GLY A 132 9.21 9.80 -0.89
C GLY A 132 10.70 9.48 -0.76
N GLY A 133 11.10 8.21 -0.69
CA GLY A 133 12.50 7.82 -0.47
C GLY A 133 12.98 8.13 0.95
N THR A 134 12.08 8.06 1.93
CA THR A 134 12.40 8.22 3.35
C THR A 134 11.99 6.98 4.12
N GLU A 135 12.79 6.61 5.11
CA GLU A 135 12.34 5.61 6.08
C GLU A 135 11.16 6.18 6.89
N ALA A 136 10.20 5.32 7.22
CA ALA A 136 9.03 5.70 8.01
C ALA A 136 9.42 6.43 9.31
N LEU A 137 8.64 7.46 9.61
CA LEU A 137 8.73 8.24 10.83
C LEU A 137 7.86 7.57 11.89
N ASP A 138 8.50 7.16 12.98
CA ASP A 138 7.83 6.53 14.13
C ASP A 138 7.23 7.56 15.11
N GLU A 139 7.39 8.86 14.82
CA GLU A 139 6.98 9.99 15.67
C GLU A 139 6.54 11.19 14.80
N PRO A 140 5.70 12.10 15.32
CA PRO A 140 5.31 13.31 14.61
C PRO A 140 6.50 14.13 14.12
N TYR A 141 6.44 14.63 12.89
CA TYR A 141 7.56 15.30 12.21
C TYR A 141 8.22 16.43 13.04
N LEU A 142 7.41 17.26 13.71
CA LEU A 142 7.90 18.40 14.50
C LEU A 142 8.46 18.01 15.87
N GLU A 143 8.12 16.82 16.35
CA GLU A 143 8.59 16.30 17.64
C GLU A 143 9.89 15.51 17.49
N MET A 144 10.17 15.02 16.27
CA MET A 144 11.36 14.24 16.00
C MET A 144 12.64 15.08 16.11
N PRO A 145 13.65 14.63 16.88
CA PRO A 145 14.95 15.29 16.95
C PRO A 145 15.62 15.38 15.57
N LEU A 146 16.21 16.55 15.25
CA LEU A 146 16.83 16.81 13.94
C LEU A 146 17.82 15.73 13.50
N PHE A 147 18.64 15.21 14.42
CA PHE A 147 19.63 14.18 14.10
C PHE A 147 18.99 12.84 13.72
N ARG A 148 17.84 12.51 14.32
CA ARG A 148 17.08 11.30 14.00
C ARG A 148 16.44 11.43 12.60
N LEU A 149 15.83 12.57 12.32
CA LEU A 149 15.29 12.89 11.00
C LEU A 149 16.37 12.86 9.91
N LEU A 150 17.55 13.43 10.20
CA LEU A 150 18.69 13.42 9.28
C LEU A 150 19.16 12.00 9.02
N LYS A 151 19.27 11.15 10.04
CA LYS A 151 19.67 9.74 9.88
C LYS A 151 18.68 8.96 8.99
N LYS A 152 17.37 9.13 9.19
CA LYS A 152 16.30 8.49 8.40
C LYS A 152 16.33 8.89 6.91
N ARG A 153 16.87 10.06 6.57
CA ARG A 153 16.98 10.57 5.19
C ARG A 153 18.35 10.33 4.55
N VAL A 154 19.44 10.56 5.29
CA VAL A 154 20.81 10.49 4.77
C VAL A 154 21.17 9.11 4.26
N VAL A 155 20.71 8.04 4.93
CA VAL A 155 20.97 6.68 4.47
C VAL A 155 20.43 6.47 3.05
N TRP A 156 19.16 6.84 2.82
CA TRP A 156 18.55 6.74 1.51
C TRP A 156 19.17 7.69 0.48
N LEU A 157 19.45 8.94 0.86
CA LEU A 157 20.09 9.91 -0.04
C LEU A 157 21.50 9.47 -0.48
N ILE A 158 22.28 8.87 0.41
CA ILE A 158 23.60 8.32 0.06
C ILE A 158 23.43 7.18 -0.95
N VAL A 159 22.51 6.24 -0.71
CA VAL A 159 22.27 5.12 -1.63
C VAL A 159 21.84 5.64 -3.02
N LEU A 160 20.92 6.60 -3.07
CA LEU A 160 20.49 7.23 -4.32
C LEU A 160 21.64 7.96 -5.01
N PHE A 161 22.41 8.76 -4.27
CA PHE A 161 23.56 9.49 -4.81
C PHE A 161 24.65 8.56 -5.37
N LEU A 162 24.95 7.45 -4.67
CA LEU A 162 25.86 6.43 -5.19
C LEU A 162 25.34 5.83 -6.51
N GLY A 163 24.03 5.58 -6.59
CA GLY A 163 23.38 5.14 -7.82
C GLY A 163 23.46 6.18 -8.94
N GLU A 164 23.24 7.45 -8.62
CA GLU A 164 23.36 8.58 -9.55
C GLU A 164 24.78 8.76 -10.07
N MET A 165 25.82 8.50 -9.27
CA MET A 165 27.22 8.57 -9.73
C MET A 165 27.52 7.58 -10.86
N LEU A 166 26.79 6.46 -10.97
CA LEU A 166 26.92 5.54 -12.10
C LEU A 166 26.51 6.21 -13.42
N THR A 167 25.59 7.19 -13.39
CA THR A 167 25.18 7.93 -14.59
C THR A 167 26.32 8.79 -15.12
N ALA A 168 27.13 9.40 -14.26
CA ALA A 168 28.32 10.17 -14.68
C ALA A 168 29.34 9.27 -15.38
N THR A 169 29.53 8.05 -14.88
CA THR A 169 30.41 7.05 -15.51
C THR A 169 29.87 6.61 -16.88
N ALA A 170 28.56 6.37 -16.98
CA ALA A 170 27.91 6.03 -18.24
C ALA A 170 28.01 7.18 -19.27
N MET A 171 27.85 8.44 -18.84
CA MET A 171 28.00 9.61 -19.70
C MET A 171 29.43 9.75 -20.22
N ALA A 172 30.44 9.53 -19.37
CA ALA A 172 31.85 9.57 -19.77
C ALA A 172 32.18 8.54 -20.86
N TYR A 173 31.56 7.36 -20.83
CA TYR A 173 31.72 6.35 -21.88
C TYR A 173 31.22 6.83 -23.26
N PHE A 174 30.23 7.73 -23.31
CA PHE A 174 29.67 8.29 -24.54
C PHE A 174 30.19 9.69 -24.88
N GLU A 175 31.27 10.15 -24.22
CA GLU A 175 31.82 11.50 -24.41
C GLU A 175 32.14 11.82 -25.88
N ASP A 176 32.81 10.89 -26.57
CA ASP A 176 33.16 11.05 -28.00
C ASP A 176 31.92 11.18 -28.90
N GLU A 177 30.82 10.50 -28.55
CA GLU A 177 29.56 10.58 -29.30
C GLU A 177 28.83 11.90 -29.02
N ILE A 178 28.84 12.36 -27.75
CA ILE A 178 28.28 13.66 -27.36
C ILE A 178 29.07 14.79 -28.02
N ALA A 179 30.40 14.66 -28.18
CA ALA A 179 31.23 15.65 -28.85
C ALA A 179 30.85 15.88 -30.31
N LYS A 180 30.32 14.86 -31.02
CA LYS A 180 29.84 15.00 -32.40
C LYS A 180 28.61 15.90 -32.51
N ALA A 181 27.78 15.95 -31.46
CA ALA A 181 26.57 16.75 -31.43
C ALA A 181 26.31 17.28 -30.00
N THR A 182 27.13 18.25 -29.57
CA THR A 182 27.09 18.81 -28.22
C THR A 182 25.73 19.39 -27.84
N VAL A 183 24.96 19.85 -28.84
CA VAL A 183 23.58 20.33 -28.65
C VAL A 183 22.64 19.26 -28.06
N LEU A 184 22.91 17.97 -28.27
CA LEU A 184 22.12 16.88 -27.67
C LEU A 184 22.26 16.84 -26.14
N ALA A 185 23.39 17.29 -25.60
CA ALA A 185 23.59 17.36 -24.14
C ALA A 185 22.59 18.29 -23.46
N LEU A 186 22.08 19.31 -24.16
CA LEU A 186 21.05 20.22 -23.65
C LEU A 186 19.71 19.52 -23.41
N PHE A 187 19.45 18.39 -24.07
CA PHE A 187 18.23 17.61 -23.93
C PHE A 187 18.35 16.48 -22.91
N VAL A 188 19.57 16.15 -22.46
CA VAL A 188 19.80 15.07 -21.48
C VAL A 188 19.01 15.32 -20.17
N PRO A 189 19.07 16.51 -19.53
CA PRO A 189 18.28 16.77 -18.33
C PRO A 189 16.78 16.63 -18.55
N LEU A 190 16.29 17.04 -19.73
CA LEU A 190 14.88 16.96 -20.10
C LEU A 190 14.44 15.49 -20.26
N ILE A 191 15.23 14.66 -20.93
CA ILE A 191 14.94 13.24 -21.14
C ILE A 191 14.98 12.48 -19.81
N ILE A 192 16.00 12.72 -18.98
CA ILE A 192 16.13 12.10 -17.65
C ILE A 192 14.94 12.50 -16.76
N SER A 193 14.60 13.79 -16.72
CA SER A 193 13.47 14.30 -15.94
C SER A 193 12.13 13.70 -16.39
N SER A 194 11.90 13.59 -17.71
CA SER A 194 10.70 12.94 -18.25
C SER A 194 10.58 11.49 -17.79
N GLY A 195 11.66 10.70 -17.91
CA GLY A 195 11.68 9.31 -17.46
C GLY A 195 11.42 9.17 -15.97
N GLY A 196 12.07 10.00 -15.15
CA GLY A 196 11.87 10.03 -13.70
C GLY A 196 10.43 10.37 -13.29
N ASN A 197 9.81 11.35 -13.95
CA ASN A 197 8.42 11.74 -13.67
C ASN A 197 7.43 10.63 -14.04
N SER A 198 7.57 10.03 -15.23
CA SER A 198 6.70 8.94 -15.66
C SER A 198 6.88 7.67 -14.81
N GLY A 199 8.14 7.32 -14.50
CA GLY A 199 8.44 6.22 -13.58
C GLY A 199 7.82 6.39 -12.21
N SER A 200 7.96 7.59 -11.62
CA SER A 200 7.40 7.92 -10.30
C SER A 200 5.87 7.90 -10.30
N GLN A 201 5.24 8.39 -11.36
CA GLN A 201 3.77 8.37 -11.50
C GLN A 201 3.25 6.94 -11.49
N ALA A 202 3.82 6.06 -12.29
CA ALA A 202 3.31 4.71 -12.34
C ALA A 202 3.76 3.84 -11.18
N SER A 203 4.96 4.04 -10.60
CA SER A 203 5.32 3.36 -9.36
C SER A 203 4.33 3.72 -8.26
N THR A 204 3.95 5.00 -8.14
CA THR A 204 2.96 5.45 -7.16
C THR A 204 1.59 4.79 -7.39
N LEU A 205 1.08 4.81 -8.64
CA LEU A 205 -0.20 4.20 -8.97
C LEU A 205 -0.23 2.68 -8.74
N ILE A 206 0.86 1.98 -9.08
CA ILE A 206 0.96 0.54 -8.89
C ILE A 206 1.09 0.19 -7.40
N ILE A 207 1.91 0.91 -6.64
CA ILE A 207 2.04 0.73 -5.19
C ILE A 207 0.69 0.95 -4.51
N GLN A 208 -0.01 2.03 -4.86
CA GLN A 208 -1.33 2.32 -4.32
C GLN A 208 -2.35 1.23 -4.67
N ALA A 209 -2.38 0.77 -5.92
CA ALA A 209 -3.29 -0.28 -6.34
C ALA A 209 -2.99 -1.63 -5.65
N MET A 210 -1.72 -1.89 -5.30
CA MET A 210 -1.34 -3.05 -4.48
C MET A 210 -1.79 -2.87 -3.02
N ALA A 211 -1.56 -1.70 -2.42
CA ALA A 211 -1.92 -1.41 -1.02
C ALA A 211 -3.43 -1.46 -0.76
N VAL A 212 -4.26 -1.19 -1.77
CA VAL A 212 -5.73 -1.29 -1.68
C VAL A 212 -6.25 -2.69 -2.06
N GLY A 213 -5.38 -3.58 -2.54
CA GLY A 213 -5.74 -4.95 -2.96
C GLY A 213 -6.37 -5.05 -4.36
N GLU A 214 -6.29 -4.00 -5.18
CA GLU A 214 -6.79 -4.01 -6.57
C GLU A 214 -5.91 -4.85 -7.51
N ILE A 215 -4.60 -4.93 -7.21
CA ILE A 215 -3.61 -5.64 -8.00
C ILE A 215 -2.79 -6.55 -7.10
N THR A 216 -2.63 -7.81 -7.51
CA THR A 216 -1.73 -8.74 -6.81
C THR A 216 -0.44 -8.97 -7.58
N ILE A 217 0.62 -9.41 -6.89
CA ILE A 217 1.92 -9.75 -7.50
C ILE A 217 1.80 -10.80 -8.61
N ARG A 218 0.77 -11.65 -8.55
CA ARG A 218 0.50 -12.67 -9.58
C ARG A 218 0.14 -12.05 -10.94
N GLU A 219 -0.36 -10.82 -10.96
CA GLU A 219 -0.77 -10.09 -12.17
C GLU A 219 0.34 -9.23 -12.80
N TRP A 220 1.59 -9.34 -12.32
CA TRP A 220 2.71 -8.50 -12.77
C TRP A 220 2.87 -8.42 -14.31
N TRP A 221 2.61 -9.52 -15.02
CA TRP A 221 2.71 -9.55 -16.48
C TRP A 221 1.62 -8.74 -17.18
N ARG A 222 0.41 -8.70 -16.60
CA ARG A 222 -0.72 -7.91 -17.09
C ARG A 222 -0.44 -6.42 -16.89
N VAL A 223 0.10 -6.06 -15.72
CA VAL A 223 0.51 -4.69 -15.39
C VAL A 223 1.61 -4.22 -16.33
N LEU A 224 2.66 -5.01 -16.52
CA LEU A 224 3.78 -4.66 -17.40
C LEU A 224 3.33 -4.38 -18.85
N LYS A 225 2.45 -5.23 -19.40
CA LYS A 225 1.91 -5.01 -20.75
C LYS A 225 1.13 -3.70 -20.86
N ARG A 226 0.29 -3.40 -19.85
CA ARG A 226 -0.50 -2.16 -19.81
C ARG A 226 0.42 -0.94 -19.75
N GLU A 227 1.45 -0.99 -18.92
CA GLU A 227 2.41 0.12 -18.77
C GLU A 227 3.30 0.32 -20.00
N ILE A 228 3.73 -0.75 -20.69
CA ILE A 228 4.47 -0.62 -21.96
C ILE A 228 3.64 0.14 -22.99
N ILE A 229 2.34 -0.16 -23.10
CA ILE A 229 1.42 0.52 -24.03
C ILE A 229 1.24 1.99 -23.61
N SER A 230 0.95 2.25 -22.34
CA SER A 230 0.82 3.60 -21.79
C SER A 230 2.09 4.43 -22.02
N GLY A 231 3.27 3.84 -21.78
CA GLY A 231 4.57 4.47 -21.96
C GLY A 231 4.87 4.83 -23.41
N ILE A 232 4.49 3.99 -24.39
CA ILE A 232 4.60 4.33 -25.82
C ILE A 232 3.69 5.51 -26.17
N MET A 233 2.43 5.48 -25.70
CA MET A 233 1.47 6.55 -25.98
C MET A 233 1.94 7.89 -25.40
N LEU A 234 2.30 7.92 -24.11
CA LEU A 234 2.81 9.11 -23.43
C LEU A 234 4.14 9.59 -24.03
N GLY A 235 5.05 8.66 -24.28
CA GLY A 235 6.34 8.95 -24.92
C GLY A 235 6.19 9.53 -26.32
N THR A 236 5.19 9.09 -27.09
CA THR A 236 4.88 9.65 -28.41
C THR A 236 4.39 11.09 -28.31
N VAL A 237 3.47 11.36 -27.36
CA VAL A 237 2.97 12.73 -27.13
C VAL A 237 4.11 13.67 -26.73
N LEU A 238 4.95 13.26 -25.78
CA LEU A 238 6.10 14.06 -25.33
C LEU A 238 7.15 14.20 -26.43
N GLY A 239 7.40 13.15 -27.20
CA GLY A 239 8.31 13.16 -28.34
C GLY A 239 7.87 14.13 -29.44
N LEU A 240 6.57 14.21 -29.72
CA LEU A 240 5.99 15.18 -30.66
C LEU A 240 6.14 16.62 -30.15
N ILE A 241 5.90 16.85 -28.86
CA ILE A 241 6.11 18.18 -28.24
C ILE A 241 7.58 18.59 -28.30
N GLY A 242 8.50 17.66 -28.00
CA GLY A 242 9.94 17.88 -28.10
C GLY A 242 10.38 18.21 -29.53
N PHE A 243 9.88 17.47 -30.51
CA PHE A 243 10.13 17.74 -31.93
C PHE A 243 9.63 19.12 -32.34
N LEU A 244 8.38 19.45 -31.98
CA LEU A 244 7.76 20.73 -32.30
C LEU A 244 8.56 21.89 -31.70
N ARG A 245 9.03 21.75 -30.46
CA ARG A 245 9.88 22.76 -29.82
C ARG A 245 11.16 22.99 -30.62
N ILE A 246 11.83 21.92 -31.07
CA ILE A 246 13.07 22.03 -31.88
C ILE A 246 12.77 22.71 -33.21
N PHE A 247 11.69 22.31 -33.88
CA PHE A 247 11.23 22.89 -35.15
C PHE A 247 10.97 24.40 -35.03
N VAL A 248 10.14 24.81 -34.06
CA VAL A 248 9.80 26.23 -33.84
C VAL A 248 11.04 27.04 -33.52
N TRP A 249 11.91 26.52 -32.66
CA TRP A 249 13.09 27.25 -32.22
C TRP A 249 14.15 27.37 -33.33
N HIS A 250 14.26 26.38 -34.21
CA HIS A 250 15.05 26.47 -35.43
C HIS A 250 14.47 27.51 -36.40
N ALA A 251 13.15 27.58 -36.56
CA ALA A 251 12.50 28.56 -37.43
C ALA A 251 12.75 30.02 -36.97
N VAL A 252 12.82 30.27 -35.66
CA VAL A 252 13.12 31.60 -35.10
C VAL A 252 14.62 31.88 -35.03
N ARG A 253 15.43 30.89 -34.67
CA ARG A 253 16.89 30.99 -34.49
C ARG A 253 17.60 29.80 -35.16
N PRO A 254 17.86 29.88 -36.49
CA PRO A 254 18.43 28.76 -37.24
C PRO A 254 19.81 28.31 -36.73
N GLU A 255 20.58 29.25 -36.19
CA GLU A 255 21.96 29.04 -35.72
C GLU A 255 22.08 28.06 -34.54
N VAL A 256 21.00 27.83 -33.79
CA VAL A 256 21.05 27.04 -32.54
C VAL A 256 21.21 25.54 -32.80
N TYR A 257 20.59 25.01 -33.85
CA TYR A 257 20.62 23.57 -34.17
C TYR A 257 21.32 23.26 -35.51
N GLY A 258 21.64 24.29 -36.30
CA GLY A 258 22.31 24.16 -37.58
C GLY A 258 21.52 23.37 -38.63
N GLU A 259 22.22 22.88 -39.65
CA GLU A 259 21.64 22.10 -40.76
C GLU A 259 21.08 20.74 -40.32
N HIS A 260 21.56 20.23 -39.17
CA HIS A 260 21.19 18.93 -38.64
C HIS A 260 20.04 18.96 -37.62
N TRP A 261 19.22 20.03 -37.61
CA TRP A 261 18.11 20.16 -36.66
C TRP A 261 17.07 19.03 -36.76
N LEU A 262 16.85 18.48 -37.96
CA LEU A 262 15.89 17.41 -38.20
C LEU A 262 16.31 16.08 -37.54
N PRO A 263 17.52 15.53 -37.79
CA PRO A 263 17.97 14.33 -37.08
C PRO A 263 18.12 14.54 -35.57
N ILE A 264 18.46 15.74 -35.11
CA ILE A 264 18.44 16.09 -33.67
C ILE A 264 17.01 15.96 -33.12
N GLY A 265 16.03 16.56 -33.81
CA GLY A 265 14.62 16.48 -33.46
C GLY A 265 14.12 15.04 -33.34
N LEU A 266 14.38 14.22 -34.35
CA LEU A 266 14.00 12.80 -34.34
C LEU A 266 14.68 12.03 -33.21
N THR A 267 15.97 12.27 -32.98
CA THR A 267 16.72 11.62 -31.90
C THR A 267 16.11 11.91 -30.53
N VAL A 268 15.79 13.18 -30.26
CA VAL A 268 15.13 13.58 -29.01
C VAL A 268 13.74 12.95 -28.87
N SER A 269 12.95 12.91 -29.94
CA SER A 269 11.63 12.28 -29.93
C SER A 269 11.69 10.78 -29.66
N PHE A 270 12.59 10.05 -30.34
CA PHE A 270 12.78 8.62 -30.11
C PHE A 270 13.33 8.33 -28.70
N ALA A 271 14.24 9.17 -28.21
CA ALA A 271 14.75 9.04 -26.85
C ALA A 271 13.63 9.22 -25.80
N LEU A 272 12.71 10.17 -26.00
CA LEU A 272 11.55 10.36 -25.14
C LEU A 272 10.58 9.16 -25.20
N ILE A 273 10.35 8.56 -26.36
CA ILE A 273 9.57 7.31 -26.45
C ILE A 273 10.27 6.18 -25.69
N GLY A 274 11.58 6.03 -25.89
CA GLY A 274 12.38 4.99 -25.26
C GLY A 274 12.42 5.11 -23.74
N VAL A 275 12.69 6.29 -23.19
CA VAL A 275 12.84 6.48 -21.74
C VAL A 275 11.52 6.23 -21.00
N ASN A 276 10.40 6.66 -21.58
CA ASN A 276 9.06 6.45 -20.99
C ASN A 276 8.61 4.98 -21.06
N ASN A 277 9.24 4.15 -21.91
CA ASN A 277 9.02 2.71 -21.96
C ASN A 277 10.01 1.93 -21.04
N THR A 278 11.27 2.36 -20.99
CA THR A 278 12.38 1.63 -20.33
C THR A 278 12.34 1.72 -18.81
N THR A 279 11.68 2.74 -18.25
CA THR A 279 11.59 2.96 -16.80
C THR A 279 10.84 1.85 -16.04
N TYR A 280 10.31 0.83 -16.73
CA TYR A 280 9.41 -0.18 -16.16
C TYR A 280 9.97 -1.60 -16.04
N VAL A 281 11.20 -1.85 -16.51
CA VAL A 281 11.83 -3.18 -16.41
C VAL A 281 12.55 -3.38 -15.05
N ARG A 282 12.61 -2.36 -14.20
CA ARG A 282 13.44 -2.36 -12.99
C ARG A 282 12.67 -2.00 -11.72
N ASN A 283 11.78 -2.88 -11.26
CA ASN A 283 11.28 -2.85 -9.88
C ASN A 283 10.98 -4.26 -9.35
N ARG A 284 12.04 -5.07 -9.20
CA ARG A 284 11.97 -6.38 -8.53
C ARG A 284 12.89 -6.55 -7.31
N CYS A 285 13.63 -5.53 -6.88
CA CYS A 285 14.73 -5.77 -5.93
C CYS A 285 14.68 -5.09 -4.55
N LEU A 286 13.69 -4.26 -4.20
CA LEU A 286 13.82 -3.45 -2.97
C LEU A 286 12.68 -3.54 -1.94
N HIS A 287 11.66 -4.38 -2.14
CA HIS A 287 10.63 -4.63 -1.10
C HIS A 287 10.54 -6.11 -0.67
N TRP A 288 11.57 -6.90 -1.00
CA TRP A 288 11.68 -8.29 -0.58
C TRP A 288 12.73 -8.43 0.51
N THR A 289 12.42 -7.95 1.71
CA THR A 289 12.94 -8.56 2.94
C THR A 289 11.76 -8.79 3.87
N PRO A 290 11.58 -10.03 4.38
CA PRO A 290 10.46 -10.41 5.23
C PRO A 290 10.44 -9.68 6.57
#